data_AF-A0A7C3U9U3-F1
#
_entry.id   AF-A0A7C3U9U3-F1
#
_cell.length_a   1.000
_cell.length_b   1.000
_cell.length_c   1.000
_cell.angle_alpha   90.00
_cell.angle_beta   90.00
_cell.angle_gamma   90.00
#
_symmetry.space_group_name_H-M   'P 1'
#
loop_
_entity.id
_entity.type
_entity.pdbx_description
1 polymer ?
#
loop_
_entity_poly.entity_id
_entity_poly.type
_entity_poly.pdbx_seq_one_letter_code
_entity_poly.pdbx_strand_id
1 'polypeptide(L)'
;MKNNNRHSPHNTTHNFKLIHILKSIKLENWQEIPDVGPIVAKSIYEYFQDRENLKFIEKLLKVGVEIEFQIPEPKSQILKGQTFVFTGGLETLTRDEAKNKVRELGGEVSESVSKKTDYVVVGSEPGEKYVRAKELGVKIINEKEFLELLK
;
A
#
# COMPACT_ATOMS: atom_id res chain seq x y z
N MET A 1 -22.69 -13.87 24.90
CA MET A 1 -23.23 -13.84 23.53
C MET A 1 -22.45 -14.85 22.69
N LYS A 2 -23.13 -15.79 22.04
CA LYS A 2 -22.50 -16.89 21.31
C LYS A 2 -21.87 -16.33 20.02
N ASN A 3 -20.55 -16.38 19.89
CA ASN A 3 -19.86 -16.16 18.62
C ASN A 3 -20.17 -17.34 17.70
N ASN A 4 -21.25 -17.21 16.93
CA ASN A 4 -21.56 -18.09 15.83
C ASN A 4 -20.70 -17.68 14.62
N ASN A 5 -19.40 -18.04 14.63
CA ASN A 5 -18.62 -18.13 13.40
C ASN A 5 -19.15 -19.34 12.61
N ARG A 6 -20.23 -19.13 11.87
CA ARG A 6 -20.66 -20.08 10.86
C ARG A 6 -19.61 -20.05 9.76
N HIS A 7 -18.76 -21.07 9.71
CA HIS A 7 -17.83 -21.31 8.61
C HIS A 7 -18.60 -21.30 7.30
N SER A 8 -18.44 -20.23 6.52
CA SER A 8 -19.02 -20.16 5.18
C SER A 8 -18.03 -20.84 4.23
N PRO A 9 -18.39 -21.97 3.59
CA PRO A 9 -17.51 -22.70 2.68
C PRO A 9 -16.98 -21.84 1.51
N HIS A 10 -17.61 -20.69 1.25
CA HIS A 10 -17.13 -19.71 0.30
C HIS A 10 -15.74 -19.17 0.66
N ASN A 11 -15.44 -18.80 1.91
CA ASN A 11 -14.16 -18.14 2.26
C ASN A 11 -12.93 -19.03 2.04
N THR A 12 -13.04 -20.32 2.33
CA THR A 12 -11.95 -21.28 2.15
C THR A 12 -11.51 -21.40 0.69
N THR A 13 -12.47 -21.44 -0.26
CA THR A 13 -12.17 -21.47 -1.70
C THR A 13 -11.44 -20.21 -2.17
N HIS A 14 -11.78 -19.04 -1.63
CA HIS A 14 -11.08 -17.79 -1.94
C HIS A 14 -9.62 -17.81 -1.47
N ASN A 15 -9.36 -18.35 -0.27
CA ASN A 15 -7.99 -18.44 0.28
C ASN A 15 -7.12 -19.39 -0.56
N PHE A 16 -7.62 -20.55 -0.97
CA PHE A 16 -6.87 -21.45 -1.86
C PHE A 16 -6.59 -20.79 -3.22
N LYS A 17 -7.56 -20.07 -3.78
CA LYS A 17 -7.36 -19.31 -5.03
C LYS A 17 -6.29 -18.24 -4.88
N LEU A 18 -6.26 -17.52 -3.76
CA LEU A 18 -5.21 -16.54 -3.45
C LEU A 18 -3.83 -17.19 -3.46
N ILE A 19 -3.62 -18.29 -2.72
CA ILE A 19 -2.31 -18.95 -2.66
C ILE A 19 -1.84 -19.42 -4.05
N HIS A 20 -2.75 -19.92 -4.89
CA HIS A 20 -2.44 -20.24 -6.28
C HIS A 20 -2.00 -19.02 -7.09
N ILE A 21 -2.65 -17.87 -6.90
CA ILE A 21 -2.25 -16.61 -7.53
C ILE A 21 -0.84 -16.22 -7.05
N LEU A 22 -0.59 -16.16 -5.74
CA LEU A 22 0.71 -15.76 -5.18
C LEU A 22 1.86 -16.65 -5.68
N LYS A 23 1.62 -17.96 -5.82
CA LYS A 23 2.57 -18.91 -6.40
C LYS A 23 2.89 -18.65 -7.88
N SER A 24 1.94 -18.09 -8.63
CA SER A 24 2.08 -17.83 -10.08
C SER A 24 2.75 -16.49 -10.42
N ILE A 25 2.87 -15.58 -9.44
CA ILE A 25 3.48 -14.26 -9.63
C ILE A 25 4.99 -14.43 -9.88
N LYS A 26 5.49 -13.80 -10.96
CA LYS A 26 6.91 -13.82 -11.31
C LYS A 26 7.71 -12.92 -10.38
N LEU A 27 9.00 -13.21 -10.22
CA LEU A 27 9.91 -12.43 -9.38
C LEU A 27 9.90 -10.93 -9.72
N GLU A 28 9.81 -10.58 -10.99
CA GLU A 28 9.84 -9.19 -11.45
C GLU A 28 8.60 -8.42 -10.97
N ASN A 29 7.43 -9.07 -10.96
CA ASN A 29 6.18 -8.45 -10.50
C ASN A 29 6.18 -8.19 -8.99
N TRP A 30 6.89 -8.99 -8.19
CA TRP A 30 7.06 -8.69 -6.76
C TRP A 30 7.83 -7.40 -6.52
N GLN A 31 8.77 -7.06 -7.41
CA GLN A 31 9.57 -5.81 -7.33
C GLN A 31 8.79 -4.57 -7.77
N GLU A 32 7.65 -4.76 -8.45
CA GLU A 32 6.75 -3.65 -8.83
C GLU A 32 5.93 -3.14 -7.64
N ILE A 33 5.86 -3.90 -6.55
CA ILE A 33 5.15 -3.49 -5.34
C ILE A 33 5.94 -2.35 -4.66
N PRO A 34 5.30 -1.22 -4.33
CA PRO A 34 5.95 -0.14 -3.59
C PRO A 34 6.66 -0.66 -2.33
N ASP A 35 7.87 -0.15 -2.09
CA ASP A 35 8.74 -0.52 -0.97
C ASP A 35 9.27 -1.97 -0.97
N VAL A 36 9.04 -2.75 -2.03
CA VAL A 36 9.58 -4.12 -2.19
C VAL A 36 10.80 -4.12 -3.12
N GLY A 37 11.99 -4.12 -2.52
CA GLY A 37 13.26 -4.25 -3.25
C GLY A 37 13.58 -5.69 -3.70
N PRO A 38 14.64 -5.89 -4.52
CA PRO A 38 14.97 -7.18 -5.13
C PRO A 38 15.21 -8.31 -4.11
N ILE A 39 15.78 -7.98 -2.94
CA ILE A 39 16.05 -8.96 -1.87
C ILE A 39 14.72 -9.48 -1.27
N VAL A 40 13.81 -8.55 -0.95
CA VAL A 40 12.51 -8.89 -0.37
C VAL A 40 11.64 -9.63 -1.39
N ALA A 41 11.59 -9.13 -2.62
CA ALA A 41 10.88 -9.78 -3.73
C ALA A 41 11.35 -11.22 -3.93
N LYS A 42 12.67 -11.46 -3.90
CA LYS A 42 13.25 -12.80 -4.00
C LYS A 42 12.80 -13.70 -2.85
N SER A 43 12.87 -13.20 -1.61
CA SER A 43 12.44 -13.96 -0.44
C SER A 43 10.96 -14.36 -0.52
N ILE A 44 10.08 -13.44 -0.91
CA ILE A 44 8.65 -13.71 -1.09
C ILE A 44 8.44 -14.75 -2.20
N TYR A 45 9.07 -14.56 -3.36
CA TYR A 45 8.96 -15.48 -4.49
C TYR A 45 9.40 -16.90 -4.09
N GLU A 46 10.58 -17.04 -3.50
CA GLU A 46 11.13 -18.33 -3.06
C GLU A 46 10.22 -19.00 -2.02
N TYR A 47 9.63 -18.23 -1.10
CA TYR A 47 8.70 -18.75 -0.11
C TYR A 47 7.51 -19.46 -0.76
N PHE A 48 6.92 -18.88 -1.81
CA PHE A 48 5.79 -19.48 -2.52
C PHE A 48 6.18 -20.55 -3.56
N GLN A 49 7.46 -20.69 -3.91
CA GLN A 49 7.97 -21.82 -4.71
C GLN A 49 8.33 -23.04 -3.85
N ASP A 50 8.60 -22.85 -2.56
CA ASP A 50 8.93 -23.93 -1.64
C ASP A 50 7.70 -24.80 -1.31
N ARG A 51 7.83 -26.11 -1.54
CA ARG A 51 6.74 -27.07 -1.30
C ARG A 51 6.38 -27.22 0.17
N GLU A 52 7.33 -27.11 1.09
CA GLU A 52 7.08 -27.23 2.52
C GLU A 52 6.33 -26.02 3.07
N ASN A 53 6.66 -24.81 2.61
CA ASN A 53 5.91 -23.60 2.95
C ASN A 53 4.46 -23.66 2.45
N LEU A 54 4.25 -24.15 1.21
CA LEU A 54 2.90 -24.33 0.68
C LEU A 54 2.10 -25.36 1.49
N LYS A 55 2.70 -26.51 1.83
CA LYS A 55 2.05 -27.51 2.70
C LYS A 55 1.68 -26.93 4.07
N PHE A 56 2.55 -26.09 4.63
CA PHE A 56 2.28 -25.41 5.90
C PHE A 56 1.07 -24.49 5.79
N ILE A 57 1.00 -23.65 4.75
CA ILE A 57 -0.18 -22.80 4.49
C ILE A 57 -1.44 -23.65 4.31
N GLU A 58 -1.39 -24.71 3.50
CA GLU A 58 -2.54 -25.61 3.30
C GLU A 58 -3.03 -26.23 4.61
N LYS A 59 -2.11 -26.59 5.52
CA LYS A 59 -2.47 -27.10 6.84
C LYS A 59 -3.22 -26.06 7.65
N LEU A 60 -2.77 -24.80 7.65
CA LEU A 60 -3.45 -23.69 8.32
C LEU A 60 -4.86 -23.48 7.76
N LEU A 61 -4.99 -23.43 6.43
CA LEU A 61 -6.29 -23.27 5.77
C LEU A 61 -7.25 -24.44 6.08
N LYS A 62 -6.74 -25.67 6.12
CA LYS A 62 -7.54 -26.87 6.45
C LYS A 62 -8.05 -26.90 7.89
N VAL A 63 -7.35 -26.26 8.83
CA VAL A 63 -7.80 -26.15 10.23
C VAL A 63 -8.65 -24.90 10.50
N GLY A 64 -9.00 -24.16 9.44
CA GLY A 64 -9.92 -23.02 9.53
C GLY A 64 -9.25 -21.67 9.83
N VAL A 65 -7.94 -21.53 9.65
CA VAL A 65 -7.31 -20.20 9.64
C VAL A 65 -7.79 -19.44 8.42
N GLU A 66 -8.31 -18.23 8.63
CA GLU A 66 -8.82 -17.36 7.58
C GLU A 66 -7.84 -16.21 7.32
N ILE A 67 -7.71 -15.84 6.05
CA ILE A 67 -6.96 -14.65 5.63
C ILE A 67 -7.97 -13.51 5.57
N GLU A 68 -7.85 -12.54 6.49
CA GLU A 68 -8.66 -11.33 6.45
C GLU A 68 -8.00 -10.27 5.57
N PHE A 69 -8.72 -9.83 4.54
CA PHE A 69 -8.34 -8.65 3.76
C PHE A 69 -9.01 -7.43 4.38
N GLN A 70 -8.24 -6.63 5.11
CA GLN A 70 -8.65 -5.27 5.40
C GLN A 70 -8.20 -4.41 4.22
N ILE A 71 -9.08 -4.23 3.25
CA ILE A 71 -8.98 -3.06 2.37
C ILE A 71 -9.56 -1.93 3.21
N PRO A 72 -8.75 -1.02 3.77
CA PRO A 72 -9.31 0.10 4.52
C PRO A 72 -10.21 0.88 3.57
N GLU A 73 -11.51 0.87 3.83
CA GLU A 73 -12.40 1.79 3.13
C GLU A 73 -12.07 3.20 3.61
N PRO A 74 -11.89 4.14 2.67
CA PRO A 74 -11.60 5.50 3.06
C PRO A 74 -12.83 6.07 3.78
N LYS A 75 -12.59 6.77 4.89
CA LYS A 75 -13.63 7.47 5.68
C LYS A 75 -14.37 8.51 4.82
N SER A 76 -13.73 9.02 3.77
CA SER A 76 -14.27 10.00 2.83
C SER A 76 -13.62 9.82 1.45
N GLN A 77 -14.16 10.43 0.39
CA GLN A 77 -13.59 10.39 -0.96
C GLN A 77 -13.17 11.78 -1.48
N ILE A 78 -12.95 12.76 -0.59
CA ILE A 78 -12.56 14.12 -0.99
C ILE A 78 -11.23 14.16 -1.77
N LEU A 79 -10.33 13.21 -1.53
CA LEU A 79 -9.04 13.12 -2.23
C LEU A 79 -9.04 12.08 -3.36
N LYS A 80 -10.20 11.54 -3.74
CA LYS A 80 -10.29 10.49 -4.76
C LYS A 80 -9.65 10.92 -6.08
N GLY A 81 -8.76 10.06 -6.58
CA GLY A 81 -8.05 10.29 -7.83
C GLY A 81 -6.90 11.29 -7.73
N GLN A 82 -6.61 11.81 -6.52
CA GLN A 82 -5.47 12.70 -6.28
C GLN A 82 -4.29 11.88 -5.74
N THR A 83 -3.12 12.04 -6.36
CA THR A 83 -1.88 11.37 -5.98
C THR A 83 -0.91 12.34 -5.30
N PHE A 84 -0.46 11.98 -4.11
CA PHE A 84 0.45 12.77 -3.28
C PHE A 84 1.84 12.13 -3.19
N VAL A 85 2.88 12.96 -3.21
CA VAL A 85 4.25 12.57 -2.91
C VAL A 85 4.76 13.46 -1.78
N PHE A 86 5.44 12.88 -0.79
CA PHE A 86 6.03 13.63 0.32
C PHE A 86 7.54 13.68 0.20
N THR A 87 8.13 14.86 0.45
CA THR A 87 9.59 15.06 0.50
C THR A 87 9.96 16.04 1.61
N GLY A 88 11.12 15.83 2.24
CA GLY A 88 11.51 16.61 3.43
C GLY A 88 10.76 16.21 4.71
N GLY A 89 11.15 16.76 5.85
CA GLY A 89 10.53 16.53 7.15
C GLY A 89 9.29 17.41 7.32
N LEU A 90 8.16 16.83 7.72
CA LEU A 90 6.96 17.60 8.06
C LEU A 90 7.09 18.11 9.51
N GLU A 91 6.56 19.30 9.79
CA GLU A 91 6.64 19.99 11.08
C GLU A 91 5.67 19.40 12.12
N THR A 92 4.44 19.06 11.71
CA THR A 92 3.37 18.65 12.64
C THR A 92 2.99 17.18 12.55
N LEU A 93 3.17 16.56 11.38
CA LEU A 93 2.88 15.15 11.15
C LEU A 93 4.17 14.36 10.89
N THR A 94 4.16 13.08 11.22
CA THR A 94 5.10 12.16 10.58
C THR A 94 4.68 11.92 9.12
N ARG A 95 5.63 11.53 8.27
CA ARG A 95 5.30 11.17 6.88
C ARG A 95 4.25 10.05 6.82
N ASP A 96 4.35 9.05 7.69
CA ASP A 96 3.41 7.94 7.69
C ASP A 96 2.00 8.35 8.14
N GLU A 97 1.88 9.26 9.11
CA GLU A 97 0.58 9.84 9.47
C GLU A 97 -0.02 10.64 8.32
N ALA A 98 0.79 11.44 7.62
CA ALA A 98 0.33 12.21 6.46
C ALA A 98 -0.14 11.29 5.31
N LYS A 99 0.62 10.23 5.02
CA LYS A 99 0.25 9.21 4.04
C LYS A 99 -1.05 8.51 4.42
N ASN A 100 -1.22 8.17 5.69
CA ASN A 100 -2.43 7.52 6.18
C ASN A 100 -3.64 8.44 6.06
N LYS A 101 -3.52 9.72 6.39
CA LYS A 101 -4.59 10.71 6.17
C LYS A 101 -5.01 10.80 4.70
N VAL A 102 -4.06 10.80 3.77
CA VAL A 102 -4.37 10.78 2.32
C VAL A 102 -5.21 9.55 1.97
N ARG A 103 -4.77 8.35 2.41
CA ARG A 103 -5.49 7.09 2.15
C ARG A 103 -6.87 7.06 2.80
N GLU A 104 -7.00 7.54 4.04
CA GLU A 104 -8.28 7.64 4.75
C GLU A 104 -9.28 8.53 4.02
N LEU A 105 -8.82 9.48 3.21
CA LEU A 105 -9.66 10.40 2.45
C LEU A 105 -9.79 10.00 0.96
N GLY A 106 -9.35 8.79 0.62
CA GLY A 106 -9.51 8.18 -0.69
C GLY A 106 -8.44 8.58 -1.73
N GLY A 107 -7.39 9.28 -1.30
CA GLY A 107 -6.26 9.65 -2.15
C GLY A 107 -5.19 8.57 -2.21
N GLU A 108 -4.30 8.72 -3.19
CA GLU A 108 -3.18 7.82 -3.41
C GLU A 108 -1.86 8.46 -2.96
N VAL A 109 -0.92 7.64 -2.51
CA VAL A 109 0.43 8.07 -2.14
C VAL A 109 1.43 7.36 -3.05
N SER A 110 2.33 8.12 -3.65
CA SER A 110 3.47 7.58 -4.39
C SER A 110 4.80 7.97 -3.75
N GLU A 111 5.79 7.10 -3.89
CA GLU A 111 7.16 7.40 -3.50
C GLU A 111 7.95 8.16 -4.58
N SER A 112 7.43 8.21 -5.80
CA SER A 112 8.11 8.83 -6.95
C SER A 112 7.28 9.97 -7.53
N VAL A 113 7.97 11.00 -8.03
CA VAL A 113 7.32 12.12 -8.70
C VAL A 113 7.23 11.82 -10.19
N SER A 114 6.01 11.82 -10.70
CA SER A 114 5.70 11.57 -12.11
C SER A 114 4.74 12.63 -12.64
N LYS A 115 4.48 12.61 -13.95
CA LYS A 115 3.45 13.47 -14.56
C LYS A 115 2.02 13.17 -14.07
N LYS A 116 1.80 12.02 -13.43
CA LYS A 116 0.52 11.63 -12.82
C LYS A 116 0.41 12.08 -11.35
N THR A 117 1.49 12.64 -10.78
CA THR A 117 1.46 13.18 -9.43
C THR A 117 0.69 14.48 -9.44
N ASP A 118 -0.36 14.60 -8.62
CA ASP A 118 -1.13 15.84 -8.49
C ASP A 118 -0.44 16.82 -7.53
N TYR A 119 0.09 16.30 -6.41
CA TYR A 119 0.71 17.12 -5.36
C TYR A 119 2.04 16.57 -4.89
N VAL A 120 3.03 17.46 -4.73
CA VAL A 120 4.23 17.20 -3.95
C VAL A 120 4.19 18.05 -2.70
N VAL A 121 4.06 17.41 -1.54
CA VAL A 121 4.08 18.05 -0.22
C VAL A 121 5.53 18.16 0.23
N VAL A 122 5.99 19.39 0.42
CA VAL A 122 7.37 19.72 0.75
C VAL A 122 7.47 20.19 2.19
N GLY A 123 8.29 19.47 2.96
CA GLY A 123 8.71 19.84 4.30
C GLY A 123 10.12 20.43 4.33
N SER A 124 10.75 20.42 5.51
CA SER A 124 12.14 20.83 5.72
C SER A 124 13.11 19.94 4.93
N GLU A 125 14.17 20.55 4.38
CA GLU A 125 15.21 19.85 3.60
C GLU A 125 14.66 19.02 2.42
N PRO A 126 13.97 19.65 1.44
CA PRO A 126 13.48 18.94 0.27
C PRO A 126 14.61 18.31 -0.55
N GLY A 127 14.48 17.02 -0.84
CA GLY A 127 15.43 16.27 -1.65
C GLY A 127 15.13 16.32 -3.15
N GLU A 128 15.70 15.37 -3.91
CA GLU A 128 15.58 15.28 -5.38
C GLU A 128 14.13 15.26 -5.90
N LYS A 129 13.18 14.77 -5.09
CA LYS A 129 11.74 14.78 -5.43
C LYS A 129 11.21 16.20 -5.66
N TYR A 130 11.70 17.21 -4.94
CA TYR A 130 11.30 18.61 -5.15
C TYR A 130 11.80 19.16 -6.48
N VAL A 131 13.07 18.87 -6.81
CA VAL A 131 13.67 19.26 -8.09
C VAL A 131 12.86 18.61 -9.23
N ARG A 132 12.56 17.32 -9.10
CA ARG A 132 11.77 16.58 -10.08
C ARG A 132 10.36 17.13 -10.24
N ALA A 133 9.72 17.56 -9.15
CA ALA A 133 8.39 18.17 -9.18
C ALA A 133 8.38 19.46 -10.00
N LYS A 134 9.42 20.31 -9.82
CA LYS A 134 9.58 21.53 -10.62
C LYS A 134 9.76 21.24 -12.10
N GLU A 135 10.62 20.28 -12.45
CA GLU A 135 10.87 19.88 -13.85
C GLU A 135 9.61 19.40 -14.55
N LEU A 136 8.77 18.65 -13.83
CA LEU A 136 7.54 18.08 -14.37
C LEU A 136 6.34 19.03 -14.29
N GLY A 137 6.50 20.21 -13.66
CA GLY A 137 5.42 21.18 -13.47
C GLY A 137 4.31 20.68 -12.53
N VAL A 138 4.63 19.77 -11.62
CA VAL A 138 3.68 19.23 -10.63
C VAL A 138 3.40 20.30 -9.56
N LYS A 139 2.17 20.33 -9.03
CA LYS A 139 1.80 21.29 -7.98
C LYS A 139 2.56 20.98 -6.69
N ILE A 140 3.34 21.94 -6.23
CA ILE A 140 4.12 21.84 -5.00
C ILE A 140 3.41 22.63 -3.91
N ILE A 141 3.18 21.99 -2.76
CA ILE A 141 2.53 22.60 -1.60
C ILE A 141 3.32 22.34 -0.33
N ASN A 142 3.16 23.17 0.69
CA ASN A 142 3.73 22.94 2.02
C ASN A 142 2.76 22.15 2.92
N GLU A 143 3.20 21.78 4.12
CA GLU A 143 2.37 21.02 5.07
C GLU A 143 1.09 21.77 5.47
N LYS A 144 1.15 23.09 5.65
CA LYS A 144 -0.02 23.88 6.03
C LYS A 144 -1.09 23.84 4.94
N GLU A 145 -0.71 24.02 3.68
CA GLU A 145 -1.60 23.89 2.52
C GLU A 145 -2.16 22.47 2.39
N PHE A 146 -1.32 21.46 2.65
CA PHE A 146 -1.77 20.07 2.71
C PHE A 146 -2.85 19.86 3.77
N LEU A 147 -2.66 20.36 4.99
CA LEU A 147 -3.64 20.26 6.07
C LEU A 147 -4.97 20.96 5.74
N GLU A 148 -4.94 22.06 4.99
CA GLU A 148 -6.17 22.71 4.50
C GLU A 148 -6.93 21.86 3.49
N LEU A 149 -6.24 21.05 2.67
CA LEU A 149 -6.88 20.11 1.73
C LEU A 149 -7.55 18.91 2.41
N LEU A 150 -7.19 18.61 3.66
CA LEU A 150 -7.75 17.47 4.41
C LEU A 150 -9.08 17.78 5.10
N LYS A 151 -9.53 19.04 5.06
CA LYS A 151 -10.75 19.50 5.73
C LYS A 151 -12.01 19.24 4.91
#